data_AF-A0AAD5BQM3-F1
#
_entry.id   AF-A0AAD5BQM3-F1
#
_cell.length_a   1.000
_cell.length_b   1.000
_cell.length_c   1.000
_cell.angle_alpha   90.00
_cell.angle_beta   90.00
_cell.angle_gamma   90.00
#
_symmetry.space_group_name_H-M   'P 1'
#
loop_
_entity.id
_entity.type
_entity.pdbx_description
1 polymer ?
#
loop_
_entity_poly.entity_id
_entity_poly.type
_entity_poly.pdbx_seq_one_letter_code
_entity_poly.pdbx_strand_id
1 'polypeptide(L)'
;ILVATSNRAPDNLYEGGLQRDLFLPFIATLKERCVVHEIGSSIDYRTRTSAEEGFYFVKNDSDDFLMQKFKELVGEHTPQPDEVEVVMGRKLQVPLGANGCAYFPFEELCDKPLGAADYFGLCKKFHTLALDNVPIFGLHNRTAAYRFVTLVDVMYENKARLMCTAEGTPFQLFERIVTVSDAQSRAPRTSSRSRKNDDYDLCVDNELGFAKDRTISRLTEMNSSEYLEQHAEMIEAKRVQTQSDEDNSDQVVQA
;
A
#
# COMPACT_ATOMS: atom_id res chain seq x y z
N ILE A 1 10.08 -23.28 -19.10
CA ILE A 1 10.66 -23.20 -17.74
C ILE A 1 9.76 -22.25 -16.96
N LEU A 2 9.19 -22.69 -15.85
CA LEU A 2 8.34 -21.88 -14.97
C LEU A 2 9.16 -21.52 -13.73
N VAL A 3 9.24 -20.22 -13.42
CA VAL A 3 9.84 -19.71 -12.18
C VAL A 3 8.80 -18.80 -11.54
N ALA A 4 8.49 -19.05 -10.27
CA ALA A 4 7.54 -18.26 -9.50
C ALA A 4 8.10 -18.06 -8.08
N THR A 5 7.89 -16.87 -7.53
CA THR A 5 8.27 -16.52 -6.16
C THR A 5 7.02 -16.34 -5.31
N SER A 6 7.07 -16.74 -4.04
CA SER A 6 5.94 -16.66 -3.12
C SER A 6 6.44 -16.40 -1.71
N ASN A 7 5.75 -15.51 -1.00
CA ASN A 7 6.00 -15.24 0.43
C ASN A 7 5.31 -16.26 1.35
N ARG A 8 4.59 -17.25 0.78
CA ARG A 8 3.97 -18.37 1.49
C ARG A 8 4.46 -19.70 0.89
N ALA A 9 4.64 -20.70 1.76
CA ALA A 9 4.88 -22.06 1.31
C ALA A 9 3.72 -22.54 0.42
N PRO A 10 3.99 -23.42 -0.58
CA PRO A 10 2.96 -23.93 -1.49
C PRO A 10 1.70 -24.45 -0.80
N ASP A 11 1.86 -25.15 0.32
CA ASP A 11 0.74 -25.70 1.10
C ASP A 11 -0.16 -24.61 1.69
N ASN A 12 0.38 -23.41 1.94
CA ASN A 12 -0.33 -22.28 2.54
C ASN A 12 -0.82 -21.28 1.47
N LEU A 13 -0.64 -21.57 0.18
CA LEU A 13 -1.15 -20.72 -0.90
C LEU A 13 -2.67 -20.69 -0.86
N TYR A 14 -3.27 -19.51 -0.82
CA TYR A 14 -4.73 -19.32 -0.78
C TYR A 14 -5.39 -19.91 0.48
N GLU A 15 -4.66 -19.96 1.60
CA GLU A 15 -5.19 -20.44 2.88
C GLU A 15 -6.32 -19.51 3.35
N GLY A 16 -7.48 -20.12 3.67
CA GLY A 16 -8.73 -19.44 4.00
C GLY A 16 -9.48 -18.79 2.82
N GLY A 17 -8.88 -18.70 1.63
CA GLY A 17 -9.52 -18.12 0.45
C GLY A 17 -10.87 -18.77 0.08
N LEU A 18 -11.73 -18.01 -0.60
CA LEU A 18 -13.07 -18.47 -1.00
C LEU A 18 -12.96 -19.73 -1.87
N GLN A 19 -13.61 -20.83 -1.47
CA GLN A 19 -13.56 -22.12 -2.18
C GLN A 19 -12.14 -22.72 -2.31
N ARG A 20 -11.31 -22.61 -1.27
CA ARG A 20 -9.96 -23.23 -1.20
C ARG A 20 -9.90 -24.68 -1.68
N ASP A 21 -10.94 -25.49 -1.47
CA ASP A 21 -10.99 -26.89 -1.91
C ASP A 21 -10.80 -27.05 -3.42
N LEU A 22 -11.26 -26.08 -4.23
CA LEU A 22 -11.04 -26.06 -5.68
C LEU A 22 -9.59 -25.72 -6.05
N PHE A 23 -8.84 -25.09 -5.13
CA PHE A 23 -7.45 -24.69 -5.33
C PHE A 23 -6.46 -25.78 -4.87
N LEU A 24 -6.87 -26.73 -4.02
CA LEU A 24 -6.01 -27.83 -3.55
C LEU A 24 -5.43 -28.70 -4.68
N PRO A 25 -6.18 -29.06 -5.75
CA PRO A 25 -5.63 -29.82 -6.88
C PRO A 25 -4.51 -29.06 -7.61
N PHE A 26 -4.60 -27.73 -7.68
CA PHE A 26 -3.55 -26.90 -8.25
C PHE A 26 -2.28 -26.92 -7.38
N ILE A 27 -2.41 -26.79 -6.06
CA ILE A 27 -1.27 -26.91 -5.13
C ILE A 27 -0.58 -28.28 -5.30
N ALA A 28 -1.35 -29.37 -5.40
CA ALA A 28 -0.80 -30.70 -5.63
C ALA A 28 0.00 -30.77 -6.94
N THR A 29 -0.56 -30.25 -8.03
CA THR A 29 0.11 -30.19 -9.34
C THR A 29 1.38 -29.33 -9.29
N LEU A 30 1.34 -28.21 -8.56
CA LEU A 30 2.47 -27.31 -8.41
C LEU A 30 3.62 -27.99 -7.66
N LYS A 31 3.33 -28.74 -6.59
CA LYS A 31 4.34 -29.52 -5.84
C LYS A 31 4.87 -30.72 -6.61
N GLU A 32 4.05 -31.34 -7.46
CA GLU A 32 4.49 -32.46 -8.31
C GLU A 32 5.46 -31.99 -9.42
N ARG A 33 5.21 -30.82 -9.99
CA ARG A 33 5.93 -30.33 -11.19
C ARG A 33 7.01 -29.29 -10.91
N CYS A 34 7.04 -28.70 -9.72
CA CYS A 34 8.00 -27.66 -9.36
C CYS A 34 8.83 -28.09 -8.14
N VAL A 35 10.11 -27.74 -8.15
CA VAL A 35 11.00 -27.88 -6.99
C VAL A 35 10.90 -26.62 -6.14
N VAL A 36 10.57 -26.80 -4.86
CA VAL A 36 10.46 -25.68 -3.92
C VAL A 36 11.86 -25.36 -3.38
N HIS A 37 12.31 -24.13 -3.59
CA HIS A 37 13.53 -23.62 -2.99
C HIS A 37 13.17 -22.60 -1.92
N GLU A 38 13.53 -22.89 -0.68
CA GLU A 38 13.34 -21.94 0.42
C GLU A 38 14.45 -20.88 0.36
N ILE A 39 14.05 -19.63 0.11
CA ILE A 39 14.96 -18.50 0.15
C ILE A 39 15.00 -18.02 1.60
N GLY A 40 15.89 -18.62 2.39
CA GLY A 40 16.10 -18.24 3.78
C GLY A 40 16.74 -16.85 3.85
N SER A 41 15.93 -15.82 4.07
CA SER A 41 16.44 -14.55 4.59
C SER A 41 16.63 -14.70 6.09
N SER A 42 17.87 -14.72 6.58
CA SER A 42 18.19 -14.57 8.01
C SER A 42 17.84 -13.19 8.55
N ILE A 43 17.39 -12.27 7.68
CA ILE A 43 17.03 -10.89 8.00
C ILE A 43 15.53 -10.75 7.82
N ASP A 44 14.80 -10.58 8.93
CA ASP A 44 13.41 -10.15 8.87
C ASP A 44 13.38 -8.65 8.52
N TYR A 45 13.16 -8.34 7.24
CA TYR A 45 13.08 -6.96 6.77
C TYR A 45 11.84 -6.23 7.30
N ARG A 46 10.84 -6.94 7.86
CA ARG A 46 9.64 -6.31 8.45
C ARG A 46 9.96 -5.49 9.69
N THR A 47 11.05 -5.81 10.39
CA THR A 47 11.44 -5.18 11.66
C THR A 47 12.44 -4.04 11.51
N ARG A 48 12.89 -3.72 10.29
CA ARG A 48 13.93 -2.70 10.03
C ARG A 48 13.45 -1.47 9.25
N THR A 49 12.20 -1.05 9.41
CA THR A 49 11.82 0.31 8.99
C THR A 49 12.42 1.30 9.99
N SER A 50 13.71 1.61 9.81
CA SER A 50 14.43 2.62 10.57
C SER A 50 13.69 3.95 10.44
N ALA A 51 13.31 4.53 11.57
CA ALA A 51 12.49 5.74 11.69
C ALA A 51 13.11 7.02 11.06
N GLU A 52 14.33 6.96 10.53
CA GLU A 52 15.04 8.13 9.97
C GLU A 52 15.17 8.11 8.44
N GLU A 53 14.97 6.96 7.77
CA GLU A 53 15.08 6.82 6.30
C GLU A 53 13.83 6.21 5.63
N GLY A 54 12.87 5.74 6.43
CA GLY A 54 11.62 5.15 5.95
C GLY A 54 10.60 6.19 5.46
N PHE A 55 9.60 5.71 4.73
CA PHE A 55 8.46 6.51 4.24
C PHE A 55 7.18 6.24 5.04
N TYR A 56 7.25 5.37 6.04
CA TYR A 56 6.14 5.03 6.92
C TYR A 56 6.44 5.49 8.34
N PHE A 57 5.61 6.40 8.85
CA PHE A 57 5.80 7.02 10.16
C PHE A 57 4.64 6.62 11.07
N VAL A 58 4.97 5.96 12.19
CA VAL A 58 3.99 5.77 13.26
C VAL A 58 3.88 7.10 14.00
N LYS A 59 2.65 7.60 14.13
CA LYS A 59 2.36 8.92 14.69
C LYS A 59 2.92 9.03 16.11
N ASN A 60 3.89 9.92 16.26
CA ASN A 60 4.29 10.51 17.53
C ASN A 60 3.72 11.94 17.56
N ASP A 61 3.58 12.58 18.72
CA ASP A 61 2.86 13.85 19.01
C ASP A 61 3.09 15.10 18.11
N SER A 62 3.86 15.01 17.01
CA SER A 62 4.09 16.09 16.04
C SER A 62 3.27 15.89 14.76
N ASP A 63 2.14 16.59 14.66
CA ASP A 63 1.21 16.52 13.52
C ASP A 63 1.81 17.05 12.19
N ASP A 64 2.88 17.85 12.23
CA ASP A 64 3.42 18.53 11.03
C ASP A 64 4.56 17.78 10.30
N PHE A 65 5.01 16.64 10.82
CA PHE A 65 6.22 15.97 10.33
C PHE A 65 6.10 15.52 8.86
N LEU A 66 4.96 14.96 8.46
CA LEU A 66 4.74 14.51 7.08
C LEU A 66 4.74 15.68 6.10
N MET A 67 4.12 16.79 6.48
CA MET A 67 4.07 18.00 5.65
C MET A 67 5.47 18.58 5.46
N GLN A 68 6.32 18.56 6.50
CA GLN A 68 7.71 18.97 6.37
C GLN A 68 8.47 18.08 5.38
N LYS A 69 8.36 16.75 5.48
CA LYS A 69 8.98 15.83 4.53
C LYS A 69 8.44 15.98 3.11
N PHE A 70 7.15 16.25 2.97
CA PHE A 70 6.55 16.53 1.68
C PHE A 70 7.15 17.79 1.04
N LYS A 71 7.34 18.87 1.80
CA LYS A 71 8.00 20.09 1.31
C LYS A 71 9.46 19.83 0.91
N GLU A 72 10.20 19.03 1.68
CA GLU A 72 11.57 18.62 1.32
C GLU A 72 11.62 17.89 -0.03
N LEU A 73 10.67 16.98 -0.29
CA LEU A 73 10.59 16.24 -1.56
C LEU A 73 10.22 17.12 -2.75
N VAL A 74 9.32 18.07 -2.51
CA VAL A 74 8.85 18.99 -3.55
C VAL A 74 9.92 20.03 -3.89
N GLY A 75 10.80 20.38 -2.95
CA GLY A 75 11.90 21.33 -3.15
C GLY A 75 11.40 22.77 -3.29
N GLU A 76 11.90 23.49 -4.30
CA GLU A 76 11.55 24.89 -4.56
C GLU A 76 10.15 25.08 -5.16
N HIS A 77 9.45 24.00 -5.52
CA HIS A 77 8.11 24.09 -6.08
C HIS A 77 7.09 24.39 -4.99
N THR A 78 6.19 25.35 -5.23
CA THR A 78 5.13 25.67 -4.27
C THR A 78 3.99 24.65 -4.39
N PRO A 79 3.62 23.93 -3.30
CA PRO A 79 2.46 23.06 -3.31
C PRO A 79 1.18 23.85 -3.57
N GLN A 80 0.38 23.40 -4.54
CA GLN A 80 -0.90 24.03 -4.88
C GLN A 80 -1.97 22.97 -5.13
N PRO A 81 -3.26 23.31 -4.97
CA PRO A 81 -4.34 22.43 -5.42
C PRO A 81 -4.20 22.08 -6.89
N ASP A 82 -4.49 20.83 -7.23
CA ASP A 82 -4.34 20.30 -8.58
C ASP A 82 -5.49 19.34 -8.93
N GLU A 83 -5.64 19.00 -10.20
CA GLU A 83 -6.63 18.05 -10.70
C GLU A 83 -5.96 16.91 -11.46
N VAL A 84 -6.51 15.71 -11.32
CA VAL A 84 -6.13 14.53 -12.09
C VAL A 84 -7.30 14.10 -12.95
N GLU A 85 -7.04 13.91 -14.25
CA GLU A 85 -8.00 13.29 -15.15
C GLU A 85 -8.02 11.78 -14.92
N VAL A 86 -9.22 11.27 -14.67
CA VAL A 86 -9.53 9.85 -14.48
C VAL A 86 -10.29 9.35 -15.72
N VAL A 87 -10.40 8.04 -15.87
CA VAL A 87 -11.16 7.43 -16.97
C VAL A 87 -12.58 7.99 -17.08
N MET A 88 -13.08 8.05 -18.32
CA MET A 88 -14.45 8.51 -18.63
C MET A 88 -14.74 9.97 -18.25
N GLY A 89 -13.72 10.84 -18.28
CA GLY A 89 -13.88 12.29 -18.07
C GLY A 89 -14.15 12.69 -16.61
N ARG A 90 -13.97 11.76 -15.66
CA ARG A 90 -14.02 12.07 -14.24
C ARG A 90 -12.74 12.80 -13.83
N LYS A 91 -12.84 13.72 -12.86
CA LYS A 91 -11.70 14.44 -12.30
C LYS A 91 -11.57 14.19 -10.81
N LEU A 92 -10.35 13.88 -10.36
CA LEU A 92 -9.99 13.77 -8.96
C LEU A 92 -9.30 15.06 -8.51
N GLN A 93 -9.81 15.66 -7.44
CA GLN A 93 -9.22 16.83 -6.82
C GLN A 93 -8.05 16.41 -5.93
N VAL A 94 -6.91 17.08 -6.09
CA VAL A 94 -5.70 16.88 -5.29
C VAL A 94 -5.54 18.10 -4.38
N PRO A 95 -5.61 17.94 -3.05
CA PRO A 95 -5.51 19.07 -2.12
C PRO A 95 -4.23 19.87 -2.32
N LEU A 96 -3.10 19.18 -2.43
CA LEU A 96 -1.79 19.77 -2.67
C LEU A 96 -0.97 18.84 -3.58
N GLY A 97 -0.49 19.37 -4.70
CA GLY A 97 0.40 18.71 -5.62
C GLY A 97 1.54 19.63 -6.04
N ALA A 98 2.74 19.09 -6.18
CA ALA A 98 3.89 19.77 -6.79
C ALA A 98 5.03 18.79 -7.07
N ASN A 99 5.83 19.05 -8.12
CA ASN A 99 6.99 18.24 -8.51
C ASN A 99 6.74 16.72 -8.53
N GLY A 100 5.61 16.29 -9.11
CA GLY A 100 5.24 14.86 -9.17
C GLY A 100 4.92 14.21 -7.82
N CYS A 101 4.81 14.99 -6.74
CA CYS A 101 4.36 14.57 -5.42
C CYS A 101 2.95 15.11 -5.13
N ALA A 102 2.10 14.28 -4.55
CA ALA A 102 0.77 14.68 -4.06
C ALA A 102 0.67 14.49 -2.54
N TYR A 103 -0.09 15.35 -1.87
CA TYR A 103 -0.40 15.25 -0.45
C TYR A 103 -1.91 15.15 -0.24
N PHE A 104 -2.33 14.20 0.59
CA PHE A 104 -3.73 13.96 0.94
C PHE A 104 -3.88 13.67 2.44
N PRO A 105 -4.85 14.28 3.12
CA PRO A 105 -5.43 13.69 4.32
C PRO A 105 -6.10 12.35 4.00
N PHE A 106 -6.01 11.37 4.90
CA PHE A 106 -6.57 10.03 4.70
C PHE A 106 -8.06 10.07 4.35
N GLU A 107 -8.84 10.88 5.06
CA GLU A 107 -10.29 11.02 4.85
C GLU A 107 -10.63 11.47 3.43
N GLU A 108 -9.78 12.32 2.83
CA GLU A 108 -10.01 12.84 1.49
C GLU A 108 -9.77 11.80 0.39
N LEU A 109 -8.97 10.76 0.66
CA LEU A 109 -8.60 9.75 -0.32
C LEU A 109 -9.29 8.40 -0.08
N CYS A 110 -9.54 8.04 1.18
CA CYS A 110 -10.07 6.74 1.57
C CYS A 110 -11.49 6.80 2.16
N ASP A 111 -11.97 7.95 2.67
CA ASP A 111 -13.38 8.05 3.12
C ASP A 111 -14.33 8.53 2.01
N LYS A 112 -13.80 9.22 0.99
CA LYS A 112 -14.57 9.59 -0.22
C LYS A 112 -14.84 8.37 -1.12
N PRO A 113 -15.91 8.41 -1.96
CA PRO A 113 -16.24 7.35 -2.91
C PRO A 113 -15.29 7.34 -4.11
N LEU A 114 -14.03 7.00 -3.84
CA LEU A 114 -12.97 6.78 -4.82
C LEU A 114 -12.75 5.28 -5.01
N GLY A 115 -12.24 4.90 -6.19
CA GLY A 115 -11.92 3.51 -6.52
C GLY A 115 -10.58 3.37 -7.25
N ALA A 116 -10.28 2.15 -7.70
CA ALA A 116 -8.99 1.82 -8.33
C ALA A 116 -8.65 2.74 -9.52
N ALA A 117 -9.64 3.13 -10.33
CA ALA A 117 -9.42 4.02 -11.46
C ALA A 117 -8.95 5.43 -11.05
N ASP A 118 -9.47 5.95 -9.93
CA ASP A 118 -9.06 7.25 -9.39
C ASP A 118 -7.61 7.19 -8.91
N TYR A 119 -7.26 6.15 -8.15
CA TYR A 119 -5.89 5.93 -7.67
C TYR A 119 -4.90 5.68 -8.82
N PHE A 120 -5.34 5.01 -9.88
CA PHE A 120 -4.52 4.80 -11.07
C PHE A 120 -4.25 6.12 -11.80
N GLY A 121 -5.27 6.97 -11.95
CA GLY A 121 -5.09 8.33 -12.45
C GLY A 121 -4.08 9.10 -11.61
N LEU A 122 -4.19 9.01 -10.28
CA LEU A 122 -3.26 9.65 -9.36
C LEU A 122 -1.82 9.19 -9.59
N CYS A 123 -1.57 7.88 -9.70
CA CYS A 123 -0.23 7.30 -9.95
C CYS A 123 0.34 7.69 -11.32
N LYS A 124 -0.50 7.97 -12.31
CA LYS A 124 -0.03 8.41 -13.63
C LYS A 124 0.59 9.80 -13.59
N LYS A 125 0.01 10.71 -12.78
CA LYS A 125 0.47 12.10 -12.67
C LYS A 125 1.50 12.29 -11.56
N PHE A 126 1.35 11.57 -10.45
CA PHE A 126 2.20 11.69 -9.27
C PHE A 126 2.95 10.38 -9.01
N HIS A 127 4.27 10.45 -8.96
CA HIS A 127 5.13 9.31 -8.65
C HIS A 127 5.25 9.04 -7.15
N THR A 128 4.94 10.03 -6.32
CA THR A 128 4.99 9.94 -4.85
C THR A 128 3.69 10.48 -4.25
N LEU A 129 3.11 9.74 -3.32
CA LEU A 129 1.94 10.15 -2.55
C LEU A 129 2.32 10.27 -1.07
N ALA A 130 2.04 11.42 -0.46
CA ALA A 130 2.04 11.64 0.97
C ALA A 130 0.61 11.51 1.50
N LEU A 131 0.37 10.52 2.37
CA LEU A 131 -0.94 10.22 2.95
C LEU A 131 -0.91 10.42 4.46
N ASP A 132 -1.70 11.38 4.93
CA ASP A 132 -1.68 11.81 6.33
C ASP A 132 -2.77 11.14 7.15
N ASN A 133 -2.45 10.74 8.38
CA ASN A 133 -3.36 10.20 9.40
C ASN A 133 -4.10 8.93 8.97
N VAL A 134 -3.38 7.86 8.61
CA VAL A 134 -3.96 6.53 8.39
C VAL A 134 -4.43 5.94 9.74
N PRO A 135 -5.74 5.70 9.94
CA PRO A 135 -6.26 5.21 11.21
C PRO A 135 -6.10 3.69 11.34
N ILE A 136 -6.15 3.17 12.57
CA ILE A 136 -6.31 1.73 12.78
C ILE A 136 -7.67 1.29 12.22
N PHE A 137 -7.68 0.21 11.43
CA PHE A 137 -8.89 -0.30 10.82
C PHE A 137 -9.64 -1.26 11.76
N GLY A 138 -10.95 -1.09 11.81
CA GLY A 138 -11.90 -1.83 12.63
C GLY A 138 -13.27 -1.90 11.95
N LEU A 139 -14.31 -2.14 12.75
CA LEU A 139 -15.67 -2.36 12.25
C LEU A 139 -16.24 -1.09 11.60
N HIS A 140 -15.94 0.08 12.19
CA HIS A 140 -16.55 1.35 11.79
C HIS A 140 -15.96 1.98 10.52
N ASN A 141 -14.70 1.69 10.19
CA ASN A 141 -14.00 2.20 9.01
C ASN A 141 -13.64 1.10 8.00
N ARG A 142 -14.39 -0.01 8.01
CA ARG A 142 -14.19 -1.17 7.10
C ARG A 142 -14.11 -0.75 5.62
N THR A 143 -14.99 0.14 5.16
CA THR A 143 -15.00 0.59 3.76
C THR A 143 -13.73 1.38 3.42
N ALA A 144 -13.24 2.19 4.35
CA ALA A 144 -11.98 2.92 4.20
C ALA A 144 -10.78 1.97 4.14
N ALA A 145 -10.81 0.88 4.93
CA ALA A 145 -9.78 -0.17 4.90
C ALA A 145 -9.70 -0.83 3.52
N TYR A 146 -10.83 -1.18 2.90
CA TYR A 146 -10.85 -1.71 1.52
C TYR A 146 -10.25 -0.75 0.50
N ARG A 147 -10.57 0.55 0.63
CA ARG A 147 -10.03 1.58 -0.25
C ARG A 147 -8.53 1.78 -0.03
N PHE A 148 -8.06 1.75 1.21
CA PHE A 148 -6.64 1.79 1.52
C PHE A 148 -5.89 0.57 0.95
N VAL A 149 -6.44 -0.64 1.08
CA VAL A 149 -5.91 -1.84 0.41
C VAL A 149 -5.81 -1.63 -1.09
N THR A 150 -6.89 -1.13 -1.71
CA THR A 150 -6.92 -0.87 -3.15
C THR A 150 -5.90 0.19 -3.57
N LEU A 151 -5.74 1.25 -2.77
CA LEU A 151 -4.75 2.30 -2.99
C LEU A 151 -3.33 1.73 -2.96
N VAL A 152 -2.98 0.97 -1.91
CA VAL A 152 -1.66 0.33 -1.78
C VAL A 152 -1.39 -0.60 -2.95
N ASP A 153 -2.38 -1.40 -3.36
CA ASP A 153 -2.27 -2.29 -4.51
C ASP A 153 -1.93 -1.52 -5.79
N VAL A 154 -2.71 -0.48 -6.09
CA VAL A 154 -2.51 0.34 -7.30
C VAL A 154 -1.17 1.07 -7.28
N MET A 155 -0.78 1.64 -6.13
CA MET A 155 0.51 2.32 -5.96
C MET A 155 1.67 1.35 -6.19
N TYR A 156 1.60 0.16 -5.60
CA TYR A 156 2.63 -0.88 -5.74
C TYR A 156 2.75 -1.37 -7.19
N GLU A 157 1.62 -1.60 -7.87
CA GLU A 157 1.58 -2.04 -9.27
C GLU A 157 2.14 -0.98 -10.23
N ASN A 158 1.93 0.30 -9.92
CA ASN A 158 2.47 1.42 -10.70
C ASN A 158 3.89 1.82 -10.28
N LYS A 159 4.53 1.07 -9.37
CA LYS A 159 5.85 1.38 -8.82
C LYS A 159 5.92 2.81 -8.29
N ALA A 160 4.83 3.31 -7.68
CA ALA A 160 4.80 4.61 -7.03
C ALA A 160 5.32 4.50 -5.59
N ARG A 161 5.71 5.64 -5.01
CA ARG A 161 6.13 5.75 -3.61
C ARG A 161 4.98 6.20 -2.73
N LEU A 162 4.83 5.55 -1.58
CA LEU A 162 3.86 5.94 -0.56
C LEU A 162 4.63 6.41 0.69
N MET A 163 4.50 7.69 0.99
CA MET A 163 4.86 8.29 2.27
C MET A 163 3.60 8.39 3.14
N CYS A 164 3.60 7.93 4.38
CA CYS A 164 2.40 8.10 5.22
C CYS A 164 2.69 8.20 6.71
N THR A 165 1.79 8.90 7.41
CA THR A 165 1.66 8.84 8.87
C THR A 165 0.50 7.92 9.24
N ALA A 166 0.69 7.10 10.27
CA ALA A 166 -0.28 6.09 10.67
C ALA A 166 -0.39 5.99 12.19
N GLU A 167 -1.56 5.66 12.71
CA GLU A 167 -1.80 5.46 14.16
C GLU A 167 -1.06 4.25 14.75
N GLY A 168 -0.56 3.35 13.92
CA GLY A 168 0.20 2.18 14.34
C GLY A 168 1.07 1.65 13.21
N THR A 169 1.84 0.60 13.50
CA THR A 169 2.58 -0.16 12.49
C THR A 169 1.64 -0.80 11.46
N PRO A 170 2.13 -1.22 10.27
CA PRO A 170 1.28 -1.91 9.29
C PRO A 170 0.52 -3.12 9.86
N PHE A 171 1.13 -3.84 10.80
CA PHE A 171 0.45 -4.94 11.49
C PHE A 171 -0.68 -4.45 12.40
N GLN A 172 -0.44 -3.42 13.21
CA GLN A 172 -1.42 -2.84 14.12
C GLN A 172 -2.62 -2.23 13.37
N LEU A 173 -2.39 -1.64 12.19
CA LEU A 173 -3.48 -1.10 11.36
C LEU A 173 -4.56 -2.13 11.05
N PHE A 174 -4.19 -3.40 10.88
CA PHE A 174 -5.12 -4.48 10.51
C PHE A 174 -5.38 -5.48 11.64
N GLU A 175 -4.94 -5.21 12.86
CA GLU A 175 -5.02 -6.16 13.98
C GLU A 175 -6.47 -6.52 14.35
N ARG A 176 -7.39 -5.55 14.20
CA ARG A 176 -8.83 -5.73 14.48
C ARG A 176 -9.60 -6.37 13.32
N ILE A 177 -8.95 -6.58 12.17
CA ILE A 177 -9.55 -7.26 11.01
C ILE A 177 -9.19 -8.74 11.05
N VAL A 178 -10.20 -9.59 11.18
CA VAL A 178 -10.03 -11.03 11.30
C VAL A 178 -10.93 -11.78 10.33
N THR A 179 -10.51 -12.97 9.93
CA THR A 179 -11.38 -13.88 9.17
C THR A 179 -12.41 -14.53 10.10
N VAL A 180 -13.45 -15.13 9.52
CA VAL A 180 -14.43 -15.93 10.26
C VAL A 180 -13.74 -17.08 11.01
N SER A 181 -12.73 -17.72 10.39
CA SER A 181 -11.94 -18.78 11.01
C SER A 181 -11.13 -18.29 12.21
N ASP A 182 -10.53 -17.11 12.12
CA ASP A 182 -9.81 -16.47 13.22
C ASP A 182 -10.76 -16.11 14.37
N ALA A 183 -11.94 -15.56 14.06
CA ALA A 183 -12.94 -15.23 15.07
C ALA A 183 -13.44 -16.49 15.81
N GLN A 184 -13.66 -17.59 15.10
CA GLN A 184 -14.08 -18.87 15.68
C GLN A 184 -13.01 -19.50 16.58
N SER A 185 -11.73 -19.34 16.25
CA SER A 185 -10.62 -19.81 17.10
C SER A 185 -10.38 -18.92 18.32
N ARG A 186 -10.69 -17.61 18.22
CA ARG A 186 -10.64 -16.65 19.33
C ARG A 186 -11.84 -16.74 20.28
N ALA A 187 -12.95 -17.33 19.85
CA ALA A 187 -14.12 -17.54 20.70
C ALA A 187 -13.74 -18.39 21.94
N PRO A 188 -14.03 -17.92 23.16
CA PRO A 188 -13.56 -18.59 24.36
C PRO A 188 -14.23 -19.97 24.49
N ARG A 189 -13.41 -21.03 24.44
CA ARG A 189 -13.79 -22.33 24.98
C ARG A 189 -13.88 -22.20 26.49
N THR A 190 -15.09 -21.90 26.95
CA THR A 190 -15.52 -21.94 28.36
C THR A 190 -14.82 -20.98 29.34
N SER A 191 -15.66 -20.12 29.94
CA SER A 191 -15.51 -19.42 31.22
C SER A 191 -14.83 -18.04 31.28
N SER A 192 -15.55 -17.15 31.97
CA SER A 192 -15.05 -16.08 32.85
C SER A 192 -14.77 -14.68 32.27
N ARG A 193 -15.87 -13.94 32.06
CA ARG A 193 -16.17 -12.65 32.72
C ARG A 193 -15.16 -11.47 32.72
N SER A 194 -14.12 -11.41 31.89
CA SER A 194 -13.18 -10.27 31.92
C SER A 194 -12.70 -9.71 30.57
N ARG A 195 -13.51 -9.77 29.50
CA ARG A 195 -13.19 -9.08 28.22
C ARG A 195 -14.36 -8.28 27.64
N LYS A 196 -15.16 -7.65 28.50
CA LYS A 196 -16.42 -7.01 28.06
C LYS A 196 -16.24 -5.64 27.38
N ASN A 197 -15.01 -5.09 27.31
CA ASN A 197 -14.81 -3.73 26.80
C ASN A 197 -13.93 -3.59 25.53
N ASP A 198 -13.12 -4.57 25.13
CA ASP A 198 -12.19 -4.40 24.00
C ASP A 198 -12.65 -5.03 22.67
N ASP A 199 -13.81 -5.71 22.66
CA ASP A 199 -14.28 -6.53 21.54
C ASP A 199 -15.25 -5.80 20.58
N TYR A 200 -15.58 -4.53 20.83
CA TYR A 200 -16.66 -3.84 20.10
C TYR A 200 -16.26 -3.34 18.70
N ASP A 201 -14.97 -3.32 18.37
CA ASP A 201 -14.47 -2.79 17.09
C ASP A 201 -13.84 -3.87 16.18
N LEU A 202 -14.08 -5.14 16.52
CA LEU A 202 -13.52 -6.26 15.78
C LEU A 202 -14.28 -6.46 14.45
N CYS A 203 -13.57 -6.33 13.33
CA CYS A 203 -14.14 -6.49 12.00
C CYS A 203 -13.92 -7.91 11.50
N VAL A 204 -14.99 -8.72 11.50
CA VAL A 204 -14.96 -10.07 10.92
C VAL A 204 -15.24 -9.98 9.42
N ASP A 205 -14.20 -10.09 8.61
CA ASP A 205 -14.28 -10.01 7.15
C ASP A 205 -13.20 -10.90 6.52
N ASN A 206 -13.63 -11.89 5.74
CA ASN A 206 -12.72 -12.83 5.10
C ASN A 206 -11.90 -12.17 4.00
N GLU A 207 -12.52 -11.39 3.11
CA GLU A 207 -11.82 -10.79 1.96
C GLU A 207 -10.77 -9.80 2.43
N LEU A 208 -11.14 -8.92 3.37
CA LEU A 208 -10.21 -7.98 3.97
C LEU A 208 -9.15 -8.68 4.84
N GLY A 209 -9.55 -9.74 5.54
CA GLY A 209 -8.66 -10.60 6.32
C GLY A 209 -7.58 -11.29 5.49
N PHE A 210 -7.88 -11.70 4.25
CA PHE A 210 -6.87 -12.23 3.32
C PHE A 210 -6.05 -11.13 2.65
N ALA A 211 -6.68 -10.00 2.37
CA ALA A 211 -5.99 -8.88 1.74
C ALA A 211 -4.93 -8.26 2.65
N LYS A 212 -5.17 -8.22 3.97
CA LYS A 212 -4.28 -7.52 4.93
C LYS A 212 -2.83 -8.01 4.86
N ASP A 213 -2.59 -9.33 4.80
CA ASP A 213 -1.22 -9.87 4.83
C ASP A 213 -0.43 -9.47 3.58
N ARG A 214 -1.12 -9.43 2.43
CA ARG A 214 -0.56 -8.95 1.16
C ARG A 214 -0.29 -7.45 1.24
N THR A 215 -1.21 -6.67 1.79
CA THR A 215 -1.05 -5.22 1.97
C THR A 215 0.11 -4.89 2.90
N ILE A 216 0.23 -5.59 4.03
CA ILE A 216 1.34 -5.45 4.97
C ILE A 216 2.67 -5.75 4.27
N SER A 217 2.75 -6.86 3.51
CA SER A 217 3.95 -7.21 2.76
C SER A 217 4.34 -6.13 1.75
N ARG A 218 3.36 -5.58 1.01
CA ARG A 218 3.58 -4.50 0.04
C ARG A 218 4.05 -3.22 0.72
N LEU A 219 3.42 -2.83 1.83
CA LEU A 219 3.85 -1.67 2.62
C LEU A 219 5.28 -1.82 3.13
N THR A 220 5.66 -3.00 3.64
CA THR A 220 7.03 -3.27 4.06
C THR A 220 8.00 -3.16 2.88
N GLU A 221 7.68 -3.77 1.74
CA GLU A 221 8.53 -3.74 0.55
C GLU A 221 8.70 -2.33 -0.02
N MET A 222 7.61 -1.55 -0.10
CA MET A 222 7.64 -0.15 -0.54
C MET A 222 8.49 0.76 0.36
N ASN A 223 8.75 0.33 1.60
CA ASN A 223 9.60 1.03 2.55
C ASN A 223 11.03 0.48 2.61
N SER A 224 11.37 -0.54 1.82
CA SER A 224 12.73 -1.05 1.74
C SER A 224 13.64 -0.10 0.97
N SER A 225 14.92 -0.02 1.37
CA SER A 225 15.92 0.81 0.66
C SER A 225 16.02 0.44 -0.82
N GLU A 226 15.99 -0.85 -1.15
CA GLU A 226 16.03 -1.35 -2.53
C GLU A 226 14.88 -0.78 -3.38
N TYR A 227 13.64 -0.81 -2.88
CA TYR A 227 12.49 -0.27 -3.60
C TYR A 227 12.62 1.25 -3.81
N LEU A 228 13.11 1.96 -2.80
CA LEU A 228 13.27 3.42 -2.86
C LEU A 228 14.39 3.85 -3.82
N GLU A 229 15.49 3.09 -3.88
CA GLU A 229 16.58 3.27 -4.83
C GLU A 229 16.12 3.02 -6.26
N GLN A 230 15.46 1.89 -6.53
CA GLN A 230 14.90 1.56 -7.85
C GLN A 230 13.91 2.63 -8.34
N HIS A 231 13.09 3.18 -7.43
CA HIS A 231 12.20 4.28 -7.77
C HIS A 231 12.96 5.53 -8.17
N ALA A 232 13.98 5.92 -7.39
CA ALA A 232 14.79 7.10 -7.69
C ALA A 232 15.46 7.01 -9.07
N GLU A 233 16.00 5.84 -9.42
CA GLU A 233 16.57 5.56 -10.75
C GLU A 233 15.52 5.70 -11.86
N MET A 234 14.31 5.17 -11.64
CA MET A 234 13.21 5.26 -12.61
C MET A 234 12.78 6.71 -12.88
N ILE A 235 12.71 7.54 -11.84
CA ILE A 235 12.34 8.95 -11.99
C ILE A 235 13.43 9.73 -12.71
N GLU A 236 14.69 9.47 -12.41
CA GLU A 236 15.81 10.11 -13.11
C GLU A 236 15.83 9.74 -14.59
N ALA A 237 15.64 8.46 -14.92
CA ALA A 237 15.51 8.01 -16.31
C ALA A 237 14.34 8.71 -17.04
N LYS A 238 13.20 8.87 -16.38
CA LYS A 238 12.02 9.53 -16.96
C LYS A 238 12.25 11.03 -17.16
N ARG A 239 12.97 11.71 -16.25
CA ARG A 239 13.35 13.13 -16.40
C ARG A 239 14.29 13.33 -17.59
N VAL A 240 15.32 12.49 -17.71
CA VAL A 240 16.27 12.54 -18.83
C VAL A 240 15.57 12.30 -20.16
N GLN A 241 14.65 11.34 -20.23
CA GLN A 241 13.89 11.06 -21.45
C GLN A 241 12.99 12.24 -21.86
N THR A 242 12.29 12.86 -20.89
CA THR A 242 11.41 14.01 -21.16
C THR A 242 12.20 15.22 -21.69
N GLN A 243 13.38 15.50 -21.10
CA GLN A 243 14.27 16.56 -21.57
C GLN A 243 14.79 16.29 -22.99
N SER A 244 15.13 15.03 -23.31
CA SER A 244 15.59 14.67 -24.65
C SER A 244 14.50 14.78 -25.72
N ASP A 245 13.24 14.50 -25.37
CA ASP A 245 12.11 14.63 -26.28
C ASP A 245 11.77 16.11 -26.54
N GLU A 246 11.87 16.97 -25.53
CA GLU A 246 11.70 18.43 -25.65
C GLU A 246 12.79 19.05 -26.55
N ASP A 247 14.08 18.75 -26.30
CA ASP A 247 15.20 19.25 -27.11
C ASP A 247 15.10 18.82 -28.59
N ASN A 248 14.61 17.61 -28.84
CA ASN A 248 14.45 17.09 -30.20
C ASN A 248 13.24 17.70 -30.91
N SER A 249 12.19 18.06 -30.17
CA SER A 249 11.02 18.75 -30.72
C SER A 249 11.34 20.20 -31.13
N ASP A 250 12.17 20.91 -30.36
CA ASP A 250 12.59 22.28 -30.69
C ASP A 250 13.52 22.33 -31.92
N GLN A 251 14.34 21.30 -32.15
CA GLN A 251 15.18 21.20 -33.36
C GLN A 251 14.38 20.93 -34.63
N VAL A 252 13.24 20.23 -34.54
CA VAL A 252 12.38 19.92 -35.70
C VAL A 252 11.50 21.13 -36.09
N VAL A 253 11.17 22.02 -35.15
CA VAL A 253 10.37 23.23 -35.42
C VAL A 253 11.21 24.37 -36.02
N GLN A 254 12.54 24.30 -35.92
CA GLN A 254 13.48 25.29 -36.49
C GLN A 254 14.06 24.92 -37.88
N ALA A 255 13.63 23.81 -38.49
CA ALA A 255 14.05 23.35 -39.81
C ALA A 255 12.93 23.48 -40.86
#